data_AF-A0A944XR00-F1
#
_entry.id   AF-A0A944XR00-F1
#
_cell.length_a   1.000
_cell.length_b   1.000
_cell.length_c   1.000
_cell.angle_alpha   90.00
_cell.angle_beta   90.00
_cell.angle_gamma   90.00
#
_symmetry.space_group_name_H-M   'P 1'
#
loop_
_entity.id
_entity.type
_entity.pdbx_description
1 polymer ?
#
loop_
_entity_poly.entity_id
_entity_poly.type
_entity_poly.pdbx_seq_one_letter_code
_entity_poly.pdbx_strand_id
1 'polypeptide(L)'
;ELLGGRSIATDKKVYPAGGLAFVKLRKPILDDKNEIIKWENFSRFVEDQDTGNAIRGTGRADFYFGIGDRAGAKAGRFHEWGDVFYIVKKSNS
;
A
#
# COMPACT_ATOMS: atom_id res chain seq x y z
N GLU A 1 -7.12 -14.05 0.51
CA GLU A 1 -7.56 -13.27 -0.66
C GLU A 1 -7.17 -11.82 -0.41
N LEU A 2 -6.49 -11.16 -1.35
CA LEU A 2 -6.07 -9.77 -1.18
C LEU A 2 -7.23 -8.84 -1.56
N LEU A 3 -7.59 -7.92 -0.66
CA LEU A 3 -8.61 -6.93 -0.95
C LEU A 3 -7.96 -5.66 -1.49
N GLY A 4 -8.37 -5.24 -2.70
CA GLY A 4 -7.92 -4.00 -3.31
C GLY A 4 -8.12 -2.80 -2.38
N GLY A 5 -7.06 -2.02 -2.19
CA GLY A 5 -7.03 -0.86 -1.31
C GLY A 5 -6.98 -1.17 0.19
N ARG A 6 -6.75 -2.43 0.58
CA ARG A 6 -6.66 -2.88 1.98
C ARG A 6 -5.43 -3.72 2.29
N SER A 7 -4.56 -3.98 1.32
CA SER A 7 -3.31 -4.72 1.53
C SER A 7 -2.10 -3.94 1.06
N ILE A 8 -0.99 -4.12 1.75
CA ILE A 8 0.34 -3.72 1.29
C ILE A 8 1.27 -4.94 1.25
N ALA A 9 2.40 -4.78 0.57
CA ALA A 9 3.52 -5.71 0.63
C ALA A 9 4.80 -4.95 1.02
N THR A 10 5.47 -5.41 2.07
CA THR A 10 6.77 -4.88 2.52
C THR A 10 7.81 -5.99 2.68
N ASP A 11 9.08 -5.61 2.89
CA ASP A 11 10.15 -6.55 3.25
C ASP A 11 9.95 -7.12 4.66
N LYS A 12 9.64 -8.42 4.75
CA LYS A 12 9.34 -9.11 6.01
C LYS A 12 10.55 -9.39 6.89
N LYS A 13 11.77 -9.14 6.41
CA LYS A 13 12.96 -9.11 7.26
C LYS A 13 13.04 -7.82 8.08
N VAL A 14 12.34 -6.78 7.64
CA VAL A 14 12.36 -5.44 8.25
C VAL A 14 11.05 -5.16 8.99
N TYR A 15 9.92 -5.57 8.43
CA TYR A 15 8.58 -5.23 8.92
C TYR A 15 7.78 -6.47 9.32
N PRO A 16 6.83 -6.35 10.28
CA PRO A 16 6.10 -7.50 10.80
C PRO A 16 5.08 -8.06 9.80
N ALA A 17 5.22 -9.34 9.44
CA ALA A 17 4.28 -10.05 8.55
C ALA A 17 2.87 -10.13 9.15
N GLY A 18 1.85 -9.87 8.33
CA GLY A 18 0.45 -9.87 8.77
C GLY A 18 0.12 -8.73 9.75
N GLY A 19 1.02 -7.76 9.92
CA GLY A 19 0.80 -6.63 10.81
C GLY A 19 -0.31 -5.71 10.31
N LEU A 20 -1.15 -5.22 11.24
CA LEU A 20 -2.07 -4.14 10.97
C LEU A 20 -1.28 -2.83 10.89
N ALA A 21 -1.39 -2.15 9.76
CA ALA A 21 -0.73 -0.87 9.51
C ALA A 21 -1.74 0.22 9.16
N PHE A 22 -1.36 1.47 9.41
CA PHE A 22 -2.05 2.65 8.91
C PHE A 22 -1.16 3.32 7.88
N VAL A 23 -1.67 3.52 6.67
CA VAL A 23 -0.95 4.21 5.60
C VAL A 23 -1.45 5.63 5.43
N LYS A 24 -0.54 6.53 5.06
CA LYS A 24 -0.85 7.90 4.64
C LYS A 24 -0.03 8.23 3.41
N LEU A 25 -0.70 8.43 2.28
CA LEU A 25 -0.07 8.64 0.97
C LEU A 25 -1.00 9.43 0.05
N ARG A 26 -0.59 9.68 -1.20
CA ARG A 26 -1.50 10.20 -2.24
C ARG A 26 -1.81 9.11 -3.24
N LYS A 27 -3.06 8.95 -3.67
CA LYS A 27 -3.44 8.00 -4.73
C LYS A 27 -3.89 8.72 -6.01
N PRO A 28 -3.66 8.12 -7.20
CA PRO A 28 -4.15 8.69 -8.44
C PRO A 28 -5.66 8.50 -8.56
N ILE A 29 -6.32 9.53 -9.09
CA ILE A 29 -7.72 9.51 -9.50
C ILE A 29 -7.76 9.46 -11.01
N LEU A 30 -8.49 8.49 -11.53
CA LEU A 30 -8.59 8.23 -12.96
C LEU A 30 -9.93 8.71 -13.51
N ASP A 31 -9.92 9.22 -14.73
CA ASP A 31 -11.14 9.41 -15.53
C ASP A 31 -11.67 8.07 -16.11
N ASP A 32 -12.66 8.14 -16.99
CA ASP A 32 -13.26 6.98 -17.65
C ASP A 32 -12.34 6.32 -18.69
N LYS A 33 -11.28 7.02 -19.11
CA LYS A 33 -10.25 6.52 -20.03
C LYS A 33 -9.04 5.94 -19.28
N ASN A 34 -9.12 5.80 -17.95
CA ASN A 34 -8.04 5.36 -17.07
C ASN A 34 -6.82 6.30 -17.07
N GLU A 35 -6.99 7.58 -17.40
CA GLU A 35 -5.94 8.59 -17.34
C GLU A 35 -5.97 9.33 -16.00
N ILE A 36 -4.78 9.65 -15.48
CA ILE A 36 -4.67 10.35 -14.18
C ILE A 36 -5.10 11.80 -14.36
N ILE A 37 -6.18 12.19 -13.68
CA ILE A 37 -6.69 13.56 -13.69
C ILE A 37 -6.25 14.36 -12.46
N LYS A 38 -5.99 13.69 -11.34
CA LYS A 38 -5.46 14.31 -10.12
C LYS A 38 -4.89 13.28 -9.16
N TRP A 39 -4.15 13.78 -8.17
CA TRP A 39 -3.71 13.02 -7.00
C TRP A 39 -4.48 13.47 -5.76
N GLU A 40 -4.91 12.53 -4.95
CA GLU A 40 -5.73 12.76 -3.75
C GLU A 40 -5.02 12.21 -2.52
N ASN A 41 -5.00 12.98 -1.42
CA ASN A 41 -4.56 12.49 -0.12
C ASN A 41 -5.45 11.32 0.34
N PHE A 42 -4.81 10.23 0.73
CA PHE A 42 -5.46 8.98 1.12
C PHE A 42 -4.82 8.44 2.38
N SER A 43 -5.65 8.00 3.32
CA SER A 43 -5.20 7.27 4.49
C SER A 43 -6.17 6.17 4.87
N ARG A 44 -5.65 5.04 5.35
CA ARG A 44 -6.44 3.88 5.70
C ARG A 44 -5.66 2.86 6.52
N PHE A 45 -6.39 2.03 7.27
CA PHE A 45 -5.85 0.77 7.79
C PHE A 45 -5.73 -0.29 6.69
N VAL A 46 -4.58 -0.94 6.66
CA VAL A 46 -4.24 -2.01 5.72
C VAL A 46 -3.58 -3.15 6.48
N GLU A 47 -3.57 -4.32 5.87
CA GLU A 47 -2.84 -5.47 6.38
C GLU A 47 -1.61 -5.74 5.51
N ASP A 48 -0.48 -6.03 6.14
CA ASP A 48 0.77 -6.36 5.43
C ASP A 48 0.86 -7.88 5.19
N GLN A 49 -0.07 -8.40 4.38
CA GLN A 49 -0.26 -9.82 4.12
C GLN A 49 0.71 -10.41 3.08
N ASP A 50 1.28 -9.57 2.23
CA ASP A 50 1.99 -10.04 1.04
C ASP A 50 3.49 -9.70 1.05
N THR A 51 4.26 -10.42 0.26
CA THR A 51 5.69 -10.19 0.06
C THR A 51 5.97 -10.12 -1.43
N GLY A 52 6.80 -9.16 -1.84
CA GLY A 52 7.28 -9.09 -3.22
C GLY A 52 8.77 -9.37 -3.28
N ASN A 53 9.22 -10.24 -4.19
CA ASN A 53 10.66 -10.46 -4.41
C ASN A 53 11.42 -9.15 -4.75
N ALA A 54 10.71 -8.19 -5.36
CA ALA A 54 11.21 -6.85 -5.72
C ALA A 54 11.11 -5.81 -4.58
N ILE A 55 10.40 -6.11 -3.49
CA ILE A 55 10.24 -5.21 -2.34
C ILE A 55 11.23 -5.62 -1.26
N ARG A 56 12.43 -5.04 -1.33
CA ARG A 56 13.53 -5.29 -0.40
C ARG A 56 14.03 -4.00 0.23
N GLY A 57 14.39 -4.07 1.51
CA GLY A 57 14.97 -2.98 2.28
C GLY A 57 13.95 -2.08 2.98
N THR A 58 14.47 -1.08 3.68
CA THR A 58 13.70 -0.12 4.47
C THR A 58 13.03 0.93 3.56
N GLY A 59 11.87 1.43 3.98
CA GLY A 59 11.18 2.54 3.33
C GLY A 59 10.47 2.20 2.01
N ARG A 60 10.29 0.91 1.70
CA ARG A 60 9.52 0.45 0.54
C ARG A 60 8.28 -0.33 0.96
N ALA A 61 7.16 0.04 0.36
CA ALA A 61 5.90 -0.70 0.44
C ALA A 61 5.24 -0.67 -0.94
N ASP A 62 4.67 -1.79 -1.35
CA ASP A 62 3.79 -1.87 -2.52
C ASP A 62 2.34 -1.82 -2.05
N PHE A 63 1.52 -1.01 -2.70
CA PHE A 63 0.11 -0.83 -2.33
C PHE A 63 -0.77 -1.57 -3.31
N TYR A 64 -1.52 -2.55 -2.82
CA TYR A 64 -2.36 -3.36 -3.67
C TYR A 64 -3.65 -2.61 -4.03
N PHE A 65 -3.77 -2.15 -5.28
CA PHE A 65 -4.95 -1.42 -5.75
C PHE A 65 -6.16 -2.31 -6.10
N GLY A 66 -5.96 -3.62 -6.23
CA GLY A 66 -6.98 -4.58 -6.68
C GLY A 66 -6.64 -5.20 -8.04
N ILE A 67 -7.65 -5.77 -8.71
CA ILE A 67 -7.53 -6.46 -10.00
C ILE A 67 -8.24 -5.65 -11.09
N GLY A 68 -7.76 -5.80 -12.34
CA GLY A 68 -8.38 -5.24 -13.54
C GLY A 68 -7.72 -3.96 -14.03
N ASP A 69 -8.10 -3.51 -15.22
CA ASP A 69 -7.42 -2.44 -15.98
C ASP A 69 -7.31 -1.14 -15.19
N ARG A 70 -8.37 -0.77 -14.47
CA ARG A 70 -8.38 0.44 -13.64
C ARG A 70 -7.42 0.35 -12.46
N ALA A 71 -7.23 -0.83 -11.87
CA ALA A 71 -6.25 -1.04 -10.80
C ALA A 71 -4.83 -1.05 -11.38
N GLY A 72 -4.62 -1.70 -12.52
CA GLY A 72 -3.35 -1.71 -13.25
C GLY A 72 -2.90 -0.30 -13.67
N ALA A 73 -3.82 0.52 -14.18
CA ALA A 73 -3.55 1.91 -14.57
C ALA A 73 -3.14 2.79 -13.38
N LYS A 74 -3.68 2.52 -12.17
CA LYS A 74 -3.22 3.17 -10.94
C LYS A 74 -1.82 2.67 -10.55
N ALA A 75 -1.66 1.35 -10.43
CA ALA A 75 -0.44 0.72 -9.95
C ALA A 75 0.77 1.04 -10.83
N GLY A 76 0.63 0.97 -12.16
CA GLY A 76 1.73 1.20 -13.10
C GLY A 76 2.28 2.63 -13.10
N ARG A 77 1.53 3.59 -12.56
CA ARG A 77 1.91 5.00 -12.47
C ARG A 77 2.11 5.44 -11.00
N PHE A 78 2.00 4.52 -10.06
CA PHE A 78 2.08 4.80 -8.64
C PHE A 78 3.54 4.78 -8.17
N HIS A 79 4.09 5.96 -7.87
CA HIS A 79 5.41 6.11 -7.27
C HIS A 79 5.41 7.33 -6.34
N GLU A 80 4.91 7.14 -5.13
CA GLU A 80 4.65 8.24 -4.19
C GLU A 80 5.34 8.02 -2.85
N TRP A 81 5.75 9.14 -2.25
CA TRP A 81 6.14 9.16 -0.85
C TRP A 81 4.91 9.03 0.05
N GLY A 82 5.07 8.30 1.14
CA GLY A 82 4.04 8.12 2.13
C GLY A 82 4.59 7.52 3.41
N ASP A 83 3.74 7.51 4.42
CA ASP A 83 4.04 6.97 5.74
C ASP A 83 3.31 5.64 5.94
N VAL A 84 4.01 4.68 6.56
CA VAL A 84 3.43 3.41 7.02
C VAL A 84 3.67 3.30 8.52
N PHE A 85 2.60 3.28 9.29
CA PHE A 85 2.63 3.15 10.75
C PHE A 85 2.15 1.76 11.15
N TYR A 86 2.99 0.96 11.81
CA TYR A 86 2.57 -0.34 12.33
C TYR A 86 1.94 -0.20 13.70
N ILE A 87 0.79 -0.86 13.90
CA ILE A 87 0.15 -0.96 15.20
C ILE A 87 0.80 -2.11 15.95
N VAL A 88 1.51 -1.79 17.03
CA VAL A 88 2.13 -2.77 17.91
C VAL A 88 1.38 -2.83 19.22
N LYS A 89 1.19 -4.04 19.74
CA LYS A 89 0.62 -4.21 21.08
C LYS A 89 1.58 -3.55 22.08
N LYS A 90 1.05 -2.61 22.87
CA LYS A 90 1.79 -2.04 23.98
C LYS A 90 2.18 -3.17 24.95
N SER A 91 3.48 -3.31 25.20
CA SER A 91 3.93 -4.21 26.27
C SER A 91 3.56 -3.57 27.60
N ASN A 92 2.76 -4.29 28.40
CA ASN A 92 2.54 -3.93 29.79
C ASN A 92 3.63 -4.67 30.58
N SER A 93 4.79 -4.02 30.74
CA SER A 93 5.80 -4.41 31.73
C SER A 93 5.30 -4.08 33.13
#